data_AF-A0A7Y5Q664-F1
#
_entry.id   AF-A0A7Y5Q664-F1
#
_cell.length_a   1.000
_cell.length_b   1.000
_cell.length_c   1.000
_cell.angle_alpha   90.00
_cell.angle_beta   90.00
_cell.angle_gamma   90.00
#
_symmetry.space_group_name_H-M   'P 1'
#
loop_
_entity.id
_entity.type
_entity.pdbx_description
1 polymer ?
#
loop_
_entity_poly.entity_id
_entity_poly.type
_entity_poly.pdbx_seq_one_letter_code
_entity_poly.pdbx_strand_id
1 'polypeptide(L)' 'MDPNERRLTAAKAEAWRRYGQDLRVSGVGLGEDTVRIYVADESVCEELPRELLGVSVEVVVTGEISAQE' A
#
# COMPACT_ATOMS: atom_id res chain seq x y z
N MET A 1 -21.73 2.43 5.16
CA MET A 1 -20.55 2.91 4.42
C MET A 1 -20.15 4.20 5.03
N ASP A 2 -19.26 4.06 5.99
CA ASP A 2 -18.66 5.16 6.70
C ASP A 2 -17.85 6.02 5.72
N PRO A 3 -17.80 7.35 5.91
CA PRO A 3 -17.02 8.22 5.03
C PRO A 3 -15.55 7.81 4.96
N ASN A 4 -15.04 7.17 6.02
CA ASN A 4 -13.68 6.64 6.05
C ASN A 4 -13.49 5.43 5.13
N GLU A 5 -14.42 4.47 5.14
CA GLU A 5 -14.35 3.28 4.28
C GLU A 5 -14.34 3.64 2.80
N ARG A 6 -15.15 4.64 2.39
CA ARG A 6 -15.13 5.11 0.99
C ARG A 6 -13.78 5.69 0.61
N ARG A 7 -13.15 6.43 1.52
CA ARG A 7 -11.86 7.06 1.30
C ARG A 7 -10.75 6.01 1.17
N LEU A 8 -10.72 5.04 2.08
CA LEU A 8 -9.81 3.89 2.03
C LEU A 8 -10.00 3.07 0.75
N THR A 9 -11.24 2.80 0.35
CA THR A 9 -11.54 2.06 -0.88
C THR A 9 -11.06 2.82 -2.12
N ALA A 10 -11.29 4.13 -2.19
CA ALA A 10 -10.80 4.96 -3.28
C ALA A 10 -9.26 5.01 -3.33
N ALA A 11 -8.62 5.16 -2.16
CA ALA A 11 -7.16 5.16 -2.05
C ALA A 11 -6.57 3.80 -2.47
N LYS A 12 -7.16 2.68 -2.06
CA LYS A 12 -6.76 1.35 -2.53
C LYS A 12 -6.90 1.21 -4.04
N ALA A 13 -8.02 1.65 -4.62
CA ALA A 13 -8.25 1.55 -6.05
C ALA A 13 -7.25 2.37 -6.87
N GLU A 14 -6.95 3.59 -6.42
CA GLU A 14 -5.93 4.44 -7.05
C GLU A 14 -4.52 3.86 -6.86
N ALA A 15 -4.19 3.35 -5.67
CA ALA A 15 -2.92 2.66 -5.44
C ALA A 15 -2.77 1.43 -6.34
N TRP A 16 -3.81 0.61 -6.48
CA TRP A 16 -3.81 -0.52 -7.42
C TRP A 16 -3.69 -0.07 -8.87
N ARG A 17 -4.36 1.02 -9.25
CA ARG A 17 -4.29 1.57 -10.60
C ARG A 17 -2.89 2.09 -10.95
N ARG A 18 -2.20 2.74 -10.02
CA ARG A 18 -0.86 3.30 -10.23
C ARG A 18 0.24 2.27 -10.11
N TYR A 19 0.14 1.41 -9.09
CA TYR A 19 1.23 0.55 -8.63
C TYR A 19 0.95 -0.93 -8.83
N GLY A 20 -0.31 -1.34 -9.01
CA GLY A 20 -0.67 -2.76 -9.22
C GLY A 20 -0.21 -3.34 -10.57
N GLN A 21 0.31 -2.50 -11.48
CA GLN A 21 0.97 -2.96 -12.70
C GLN A 21 2.50 -3.02 -12.56
N ASP A 22 3.06 -2.52 -11.46
CA ASP A 22 4.50 -2.57 -11.20
C ASP A 22 4.86 -3.96 -10.67
N LEU A 23 5.80 -4.63 -11.35
CA LEU A 23 6.25 -5.98 -10.98
C LEU A 23 6.91 -6.04 -9.59
N ARG A 24 7.35 -4.90 -9.07
CA ARG A 24 8.01 -4.78 -7.75
C ARG A 24 6.98 -4.69 -6.63
N VAL A 25 5.70 -4.42 -6.95
CA VAL A 25 4.59 -4.36 -6.01
C VAL A 25 3.91 -5.73 -5.99
N SER A 26 4.04 -6.41 -4.86
CA SER A 26 3.43 -7.71 -4.64
C SER A 26 1.92 -7.61 -4.37
N GLY A 27 1.47 -6.50 -3.79
CA GLY A 27 0.05 -6.28 -3.54
C GLY A 27 -0.30 -4.96 -2.87
N VAL A 28 -1.60 -4.67 -2.74
CA VAL A 28 -2.11 -3.51 -2.01
C VAL A 28 -3.20 -3.95 -1.02
N GLY A 29 -2.97 -3.68 0.25
CA GLY A 29 -3.88 -3.94 1.37
C GLY A 29 -4.45 -2.66 1.98
N LEU A 30 -5.34 -2.87 2.95
CA LEU A 30 -5.89 -1.81 3.79
C LEU A 30 -5.50 -2.11 5.25
N GLY A 31 -4.99 -1.08 5.93
CA GLY A 31 -4.88 -1.03 7.38
C GLY A 31 -6.10 -0.37 8.00
N GLU A 32 -6.01 -0.05 9.29
CA GLU A 32 -7.11 0.54 10.07
C GLU A 32 -7.48 1.96 9.59
N ASP A 33 -6.47 2.76 9.20
CA ASP A 33 -6.65 4.09 8.59
C ASP A 33 -5.61 4.36 7.48
N THR A 34 -4.97 3.31 6.97
CA THR A 34 -3.84 3.40 6.05
C THR A 34 -4.03 2.49 4.84
N VAL A 35 -3.37 2.82 3.73
CA VAL A 35 -3.20 1.90 2.60
C VAL A 35 -1.84 1.24 2.72
N ARG A 36 -1.80 -0.09 2.68
CA ARG A 36 -0.55 -0.86 2.72
C ARG A 36 -0.12 -1.25 1.32
N ILE A 37 1.10 -0.90 0.91
CA ILE A 37 1.67 -1.34 -0.36
C ILE A 37 2.77 -2.35 -0.05
N TYR A 38 2.56 -3.58 -0.49
CA TYR A 38 3.50 -4.68 -0.30
C TYR A 38 4.48 -4.67 -1.46
N VAL A 39 5.76 -4.50 -1.18
CA VAL A 39 6.83 -4.46 -2.19
C VAL A 39 7.88 -5.53 -1.91
N ALA A 40 8.48 -6.05 -2.97
CA ALA A 40 9.56 -7.04 -2.83
C ALA A 40 10.91 -6.40 -2.48
N ASP A 41 11.08 -5.11 -2.80
CA ASP A 41 12.36 -4.40 -2.75
C ASP A 41 12.19 -3.04 -2.06
N GLU A 42 13.13 -2.67 -1.18
CA GLU A 42 13.09 -1.43 -0.42
C GLU A 42 13.29 -0.18 -1.28
N SER A 43 13.93 -0.30 -2.46
CA SER A 43 14.16 0.85 -3.37
C SER A 43 12.84 1.46 -3.86
N VAL A 44 11.76 0.67 -3.86
CA VAL A 44 10.42 1.13 -4.24
C VAL A 44 9.83 2.07 -3.18
N CYS A 45 10.30 2.00 -1.94
CA CYS A 45 9.81 2.83 -0.82
C CYS A 45 10.03 4.32 -1.08
N GLU A 46 11.11 4.70 -1.76
CA GLU A 46 11.41 6.10 -2.11
C GLU A 46 10.55 6.62 -3.26
N GLU A 47 10.06 5.73 -4.12
CA GLU A 47 9.20 6.07 -5.27
C GLU A 47 7.71 6.12 -4.92
N LEU A 48 7.32 5.49 -3.80
CA LEU A 48 5.94 5.46 -3.34
C LEU A 48 5.56 6.71 -2.54
N PRO A 49 4.36 7.25 -2.75
CA PRO A 49 3.88 8.38 -2.00
C PRO A 49 3.59 7.94 -0.57
N ARG A 50 3.89 8.81 0.40
CA ARG A 50 3.55 8.60 1.82
C ARG A 50 2.06 8.83 2.12
N GLU A 51 1.34 9.44 1.18
CA GLU A 51 -0.08 9.74 1.31
C GLU A 51 -0.76 9.66 -0.06
N LEU A 52 -1.98 9.11 -0.09
CA LEU A 52 -2.75 8.92 -1.32
C LEU A 52 -4.22 9.26 -1.06
N LEU A 53 -4.74 10.28 -1.75
CA LEU A 53 -6.09 10.84 -1.53
C LEU A 53 -6.35 11.30 -0.08
N GLY A 54 -5.30 11.74 0.63
CA GLY A 54 -5.37 12.12 2.03
C GLY A 54 -5.47 10.94 3.00
N VAL A 55 -5.06 9.75 2.56
CA VAL A 55 -4.92 8.54 3.38
C VAL A 55 -3.44 8.20 3.45
N SER A 56 -2.93 7.97 4.65
CA SER A 56 -1.52 7.58 4.87
C SER A 56 -1.21 6.25 4.18
N VAL A 57 -0.07 6.19 3.52
CA VAL A 57 0.43 5.00 2.83
C VAL A 57 1.58 4.40 3.63
N GLU A 58 1.46 3.12 3.93
CA GLU A 58 2.47 2.32 4.61
C GLU A 58 3.09 1.35 3.61
N VAL A 59 4.40 1.47 3.40
CA VAL A 59 5.14 0.56 2.52
C VAL A 59 5.65 -0.60 3.35
N VAL A 60 5.28 -1.82 2.96
CA VAL A 60 5.64 -3.06 3.65
C VAL A 60 6.54 -3.86 2.73
N VAL A 61 7.82 -3.97 3.06
CA VAL A 61 8.77 -4.79 2.30
C VAL A 61 8.58 -6.26 2.70
N THR A 62 8.03 -7.08 1.80
CA THR A 62 7.73 -8.49 2.06
C THR A 62 8.94 -9.41 1.91
N GLY A 63 10.08 -8.88 1.43
CA GLY A 63 11.34 -9.62 1.30
C GLY A 63 11.94 -10.11 2.63
N GLU A 64 11.49 -9.55 3.77
CA GLU A 64 11.99 -9.86 5.11
C GLU A 64 10.91 -10.43 6.05
N ILE A 65 9.92 -11.17 5.52
CA ILE A 65 9.07 -11.99 6.39
C ILE A 65 9.87 -13.24 6.82
N SER A 66 10.85 -13.06 7.70
CA SER A 66 11.19 -14.10 8.66
C SER A 66 9.97 -14.25 9.55
N ALA A 67 9.09 -15.18 9.20
CA ALA A 67 8.07 -15.67 10.11
C ALA A 67 8.79 -16.10 11.39
N GLN A 68 8.69 -15.30 12.46
CA GLN A 68 9.08 -15.77 13.77
C GLN A 68 7.95 -16.68 14.26
N GLU A 69 8.37 -17.90 14.57
CA GLU A 69 7.60 -19.07 14.98
C GLU A 69 6.67 -18.84 16.19
#